data_AF-F8ILA7-F1
#
_entry.id   AF-F8ILA7-F1
#
_cell.length_a   1.000
_cell.length_b   1.000
_cell.length_c   1.000
_cell.angle_alpha   90.00
_cell.angle_beta   90.00
_cell.angle_gamma   90.00
#
_symmetry.space_group_name_H-M   'P 1'
#
loop_
_entity.id
_entity.type
_entity.pdbx_description
1 polymer ?
#
loop_
_entity_poly.entity_id
_entity_poly.type
_entity_poly.pdbx_seq_one_letter_code
_entity_poly.pdbx_strand_id
1 'polypeptide(L)'
;MFNVNKWTGWSLAFVTMGAFALTGCGTHPTSNASNTIPVAHTTTGAATFHTHSVAPAKEIPVPTKSLPVKVTQHLKPYASRLEHVTSLPVTVPRDTQNVLVISALTAYAIPQFQQVWSQLSSKPAVVWVGLTQAQTEQVWKQAGYSSDPLPSPVTLYESISMPVPIAYHRVNNGWEAVPGILPPSQAHDWVAFFEGATSR
;
A
#
# COMPACT_ATOMS: atom_id res chain seq x y z
N MET A 1 -43.33 11.20 46.10
CA MET A 1 -42.46 12.06 45.28
C MET A 1 -42.00 11.21 44.10
N PHE A 2 -42.29 11.55 42.84
CA PHE A 2 -41.84 12.71 42.05
C PHE A 2 -40.32 12.66 41.75
N ASN A 3 -39.84 12.74 40.49
CA ASN A 3 -40.57 12.78 39.21
C ASN A 3 -39.75 12.28 37.98
N VAL A 4 -40.37 12.28 36.79
CA VAL A 4 -39.89 11.76 35.48
C VAL A 4 -38.63 12.40 34.86
N ASN A 5 -37.93 11.59 34.05
CA ASN A 5 -37.67 11.83 32.60
C ASN A 5 -37.13 10.51 31.96
N LYS A 6 -37.48 10.01 30.75
CA LYS A 6 -37.69 10.57 29.38
C LYS A 6 -36.42 11.25 28.84
N TRP A 7 -35.91 11.06 27.62
CA TRP A 7 -36.25 10.35 26.36
C TRP A 7 -34.88 10.06 25.65
N THR A 8 -34.64 9.32 24.56
CA THR A 8 -35.37 8.62 23.45
C THR A 8 -34.37 7.55 22.91
N GLY A 9 -34.65 6.59 22.02
CA GLY A 9 -35.79 6.34 21.12
C GLY A 9 -35.52 6.76 19.66
N TRP A 10 -34.70 5.99 18.93
CA TRP A 10 -34.48 6.11 17.47
C TRP A 10 -34.57 4.73 16.80
N SER A 11 -35.04 4.72 15.54
CA SER A 11 -35.74 3.56 14.95
C SER A 11 -34.88 2.63 14.09
N LEU A 12 -35.33 1.38 13.91
CA LEU A 12 -34.98 0.61 12.73
C LEU A 12 -35.57 1.28 11.48
N ALA A 13 -34.83 1.22 10.37
CA ALA A 13 -35.33 1.53 9.04
C ALA A 13 -35.05 0.35 8.10
N PHE A 14 -36.05 -0.52 7.91
CA PHE A 14 -36.10 -1.37 6.72
C PHE A 14 -36.56 -0.51 5.53
N VAL A 15 -35.86 -0.60 4.40
CA VAL A 15 -36.35 -0.13 3.10
C VAL A 15 -36.27 -1.30 2.12
N THR A 16 -37.27 -1.39 1.24
CA THR A 16 -37.69 -2.63 0.58
C THR A 16 -37.09 -2.84 -0.81
N MET A 17 -37.33 -4.03 -1.34
CA MET A 17 -36.98 -4.47 -2.70
C MET A 17 -37.50 -3.51 -3.79
N GLY A 18 -36.73 -3.37 -4.86
CA GLY A 18 -37.15 -2.86 -6.15
C GLY A 18 -36.39 -3.60 -7.26
N ALA A 19 -37.07 -4.02 -8.32
CA ALA A 19 -36.52 -4.85 -9.39
C ALA A 19 -36.94 -4.34 -10.78
N PHE A 20 -36.40 -4.95 -11.84
CA PHE A 20 -36.62 -4.65 -13.27
C PHE A 20 -35.94 -3.34 -13.76
N ALA A 21 -35.47 -3.22 -15.01
CA ALA A 21 -35.43 -4.20 -16.11
C ALA A 21 -34.36 -3.91 -17.21
N LEU A 22 -33.86 -5.01 -17.80
CA LEU A 22 -33.66 -5.29 -19.24
C LEU A 22 -32.76 -4.43 -20.18
N THR A 23 -32.13 -5.21 -21.10
CA THR A 23 -31.78 -4.93 -22.51
C THR A 23 -30.61 -4.00 -22.88
N GLY A 24 -29.80 -4.46 -23.85
CA GLY A 24 -28.67 -3.74 -24.44
C GLY A 24 -27.77 -4.63 -25.32
N CYS A 25 -28.29 -5.14 -26.44
CA CYS A 25 -27.51 -5.93 -27.41
C CYS A 25 -27.08 -5.08 -28.63
N GLY A 26 -25.88 -5.31 -29.18
CA GLY A 26 -25.37 -4.62 -30.37
C GLY A 26 -23.84 -4.78 -30.53
N THR A 27 -23.36 -5.91 -31.06
CA THR A 27 -22.92 -6.08 -32.46
C THR A 27 -21.61 -5.39 -32.85
N HIS A 28 -20.56 -6.18 -33.09
CA HIS A 28 -19.37 -5.81 -33.85
C HIS A 28 -19.70 -5.49 -35.33
N PRO A 29 -18.90 -4.64 -35.97
CA PRO A 29 -18.43 -4.84 -37.34
C PRO A 29 -16.93 -5.16 -37.40
N THR A 30 -16.46 -5.62 -38.56
CA THR A 30 -15.09 -6.13 -38.76
C THR A 30 -14.45 -5.50 -40.01
N SER A 31 -13.12 -5.55 -40.08
CA SER A 31 -12.25 -5.51 -41.27
C SER A 31 -11.86 -4.16 -41.93
N ASN A 32 -10.53 -3.99 -41.99
CA ASN A 32 -9.68 -3.60 -43.12
C ASN A 32 -10.12 -2.53 -44.14
N ALA A 33 -9.28 -1.49 -44.26
CA ALA A 33 -8.79 -0.99 -45.55
C ALA A 33 -7.34 -0.48 -45.40
N SER A 34 -6.49 -0.70 -46.39
CA SER A 34 -5.09 -0.24 -46.42
C SER A 34 -4.83 0.72 -47.59
N ASN A 35 -3.83 1.60 -47.42
CA ASN A 35 -3.11 2.36 -48.46
C ASN A 35 -3.93 3.16 -49.50
N THR A 36 -3.69 4.47 -49.53
CA THR A 36 -3.07 5.09 -50.72
C THR A 36 -2.33 6.39 -50.36
N ILE A 37 -1.31 6.73 -51.15
CA ILE A 37 -0.49 7.97 -51.04
C ILE A 37 -0.47 8.61 -52.44
N PRO A 38 -0.51 9.95 -52.54
CA PRO A 38 0.22 10.63 -53.62
C PRO A 38 1.26 11.65 -53.12
N VAL A 39 2.42 11.57 -53.74
CA VAL A 39 3.58 12.50 -53.76
C VAL A 39 3.24 13.76 -54.58
N ALA A 40 3.89 14.93 -54.49
CA ALA A 40 4.63 15.67 -53.45
C ALA A 40 5.10 17.02 -54.07
N HIS A 41 5.54 18.00 -53.27
CA HIS A 41 6.30 19.17 -53.77
C HIS A 41 7.42 19.58 -52.81
N THR A 42 8.55 20.04 -53.36
CA THR A 42 9.78 20.40 -52.63
C THR A 42 10.01 21.91 -52.67
N THR A 43 10.47 22.53 -51.57
CA THR A 43 11.41 23.67 -51.59
C THR A 43 12.12 23.83 -50.24
N THR A 44 13.40 24.18 -50.32
CA THR A 44 14.38 24.53 -49.28
C THR A 44 13.87 25.30 -48.05
N GLY A 45 14.27 24.84 -46.87
CA GLY A 45 14.20 25.61 -45.61
C GLY A 45 15.11 25.00 -44.54
N ALA A 46 16.24 25.65 -44.23
CA ALA A 46 17.18 25.15 -43.22
C ALA A 46 16.74 25.55 -41.81
N ALA A 47 16.41 24.56 -40.97
CA ALA A 47 16.15 24.75 -39.55
C ALA A 47 16.83 23.63 -38.76
N THR A 48 17.94 23.95 -38.10
CA THR A 48 18.60 23.04 -37.17
C THR A 48 17.76 22.94 -35.90
N PHE A 49 16.75 22.08 -35.92
CA PHE A 49 15.99 21.73 -34.74
C PHE A 49 16.90 20.98 -33.77
N HIS A 50 17.53 21.72 -32.86
CA HIS A 50 18.06 21.20 -31.61
C HIS A 50 16.89 20.71 -30.76
N THR A 51 16.37 19.52 -31.11
CA THR A 51 15.51 18.72 -30.24
C THR A 51 16.30 18.45 -28.97
N HIS A 52 16.08 19.31 -27.98
CA HIS A 52 16.56 19.07 -26.63
C HIS A 52 15.90 17.77 -26.20
N SER A 53 16.69 16.69 -26.17
CA SER A 53 16.26 15.41 -25.65
C SER A 53 16.10 15.59 -24.14
N VAL A 54 14.93 16.10 -23.75
CA VAL A 54 14.48 16.13 -22.36
C VAL A 54 14.41 14.68 -21.93
N ALA A 55 15.46 14.24 -21.23
CA ALA A 55 15.51 12.90 -20.67
C ALA A 55 14.20 12.68 -19.89
N PRO A 56 13.47 11.59 -20.16
CA PRO A 56 12.11 11.42 -19.65
C PRO A 56 12.14 11.58 -18.13
N ALA A 57 11.31 12.50 -17.63
CA ALA A 57 11.23 12.81 -16.20
C ALA A 57 10.99 11.50 -15.45
N LYS A 58 11.95 11.12 -14.59
CA LYS A 58 12.06 9.76 -14.04
C LYS A 58 10.76 9.39 -13.32
N GLU A 59 9.96 8.55 -13.98
CA GLU A 59 8.54 8.41 -13.66
C GLU A 59 8.31 7.96 -12.21
N ILE A 60 7.40 8.64 -11.52
CA ILE A 60 7.04 8.35 -10.13
C ILE A 60 6.01 7.22 -10.18
N PRO A 61 6.34 5.98 -9.75
CA PRO A 61 5.45 4.84 -10.02
C PRO A 61 4.19 4.90 -9.16
N VAL A 62 3.05 4.54 -9.75
CA VAL A 62 1.73 4.68 -9.12
C VAL A 62 1.57 3.72 -7.92
N PRO A 63 1.10 4.18 -6.75
CA PRO A 63 0.86 3.32 -5.59
C PRO A 63 -0.34 2.38 -5.78
N THR A 64 -0.17 1.10 -5.44
CA THR A 64 -1.25 0.12 -5.34
C THR A 64 -2.07 0.41 -4.07
N LYS A 65 -3.20 1.10 -4.22
CA LYS A 65 -4.02 1.58 -3.09
C LYS A 65 -4.90 0.50 -2.44
N SER A 66 -5.19 -0.60 -3.12
CA SER A 66 -6.01 -1.71 -2.61
C SER A 66 -5.51 -3.07 -3.08
N LEU A 67 -5.72 -4.11 -2.28
CA LEU A 67 -5.58 -5.49 -2.75
C LEU A 67 -6.81 -5.90 -3.58
N PRO A 68 -6.63 -6.72 -4.64
CA PRO A 68 -7.75 -7.41 -5.27
C PRO A 68 -8.47 -8.29 -4.24
N VAL A 69 -9.81 -8.28 -4.24
CA VAL A 69 -10.64 -8.99 -3.24
C VAL A 69 -10.26 -10.48 -3.09
N LYS A 70 -9.91 -11.14 -4.20
CA LYS A 70 -9.44 -12.53 -4.22
C LYS A 70 -8.16 -12.75 -3.40
N VAL A 71 -7.24 -11.78 -3.37
CA VAL A 71 -6.03 -11.85 -2.53
C VAL A 71 -6.41 -11.69 -1.06
N THR A 72 -7.27 -10.73 -0.74
CA THR A 72 -7.76 -10.50 0.64
C THR A 72 -8.45 -11.73 1.23
N GLN A 73 -9.21 -12.47 0.41
CA GLN A 73 -9.88 -13.73 0.79
C GLN A 73 -8.94 -14.91 1.00
N HIS A 74 -7.67 -14.81 0.57
CA HIS A 74 -6.66 -15.86 0.68
C HIS A 74 -5.42 -15.43 1.47
N LEU A 75 -5.52 -14.35 2.27
CA LEU A 75 -4.48 -13.97 3.23
C LEU A 75 -4.32 -15.08 4.28
N LYS A 76 -3.09 -15.59 4.44
CA LYS A 76 -2.76 -16.57 5.49
C LYS A 76 -3.00 -15.95 6.89
N PRO A 77 -3.47 -16.72 7.89
CA PRO A 77 -3.55 -16.26 9.27
C PRO A 77 -2.19 -15.89 9.87
N TYR A 78 -2.19 -15.08 10.93
CA TYR A 78 -0.99 -14.66 11.69
C TYR A 78 -0.03 -15.83 12.01
N ALA A 79 -0.51 -16.83 12.75
CA ALA A 79 0.29 -17.97 13.18
C ALA A 79 0.81 -18.85 12.02
N SER A 80 0.27 -18.72 10.81
CA SER A 80 0.71 -19.47 9.61
C SER A 80 1.79 -18.73 8.81
N ARG A 81 2.40 -17.68 9.39
CA ARG A 81 3.35 -16.75 8.75
C ARG A 81 4.48 -16.29 9.67
N LEU A 82 4.50 -16.74 10.92
CA LEU A 82 5.59 -16.41 11.83
C LEU A 82 6.83 -17.20 11.41
N GLU A 83 7.86 -16.49 10.96
CA GLU A 83 9.11 -17.05 10.43
C GLU A 83 10.28 -16.59 11.31
N HIS A 84 11.18 -17.50 11.71
CA HIS A 84 12.40 -17.12 12.43
C HIS A 84 13.55 -16.90 11.44
N VAL A 85 14.16 -15.70 11.47
CA VAL A 85 15.30 -15.35 10.62
C VAL A 85 16.51 -14.90 11.44
N THR A 86 17.71 -15.23 10.99
CA THR A 86 18.97 -14.90 11.69
C THR A 86 19.46 -13.48 11.40
N SER A 87 19.06 -12.89 10.27
CA SER A 87 19.45 -11.54 9.84
C SER A 87 18.31 -10.83 9.11
N LEU A 88 18.35 -9.49 9.12
CA LEU A 88 17.46 -8.65 8.32
C LEU A 88 18.01 -8.48 6.89
N PRO A 89 17.16 -8.22 5.89
CA PRO A 89 17.57 -7.83 4.53
C PRO A 89 17.98 -6.35 4.43
N VAL A 90 17.90 -5.60 5.52
CA VAL A 90 18.07 -4.14 5.64
C VAL A 90 19.01 -3.80 6.81
N THR A 91 19.63 -2.63 6.79
CA THR A 91 20.54 -2.16 7.86
C THR A 91 19.83 -1.22 8.83
N VAL A 92 19.69 -1.63 10.09
CA VAL A 92 19.06 -0.83 11.16
C VAL A 92 20.03 -0.58 12.33
N PRO A 93 19.79 0.46 13.17
CA PRO A 93 20.57 0.69 14.40
C PRO A 93 20.63 -0.55 15.31
N ARG A 94 21.78 -0.75 15.97
CA ARG A 94 22.08 -1.99 16.72
C ARG A 94 21.06 -2.31 17.82
N ASP A 95 20.40 -1.31 18.38
CA ASP A 95 19.52 -1.42 19.55
C ASP A 95 18.02 -1.42 19.18
N THR A 96 17.69 -1.36 17.89
CA THR A 96 16.33 -1.50 17.37
C THR A 96 15.73 -2.87 17.78
N GLN A 97 14.49 -2.85 18.27
CA GLN A 97 13.75 -4.04 18.70
C GLN A 97 12.67 -4.47 17.67
N ASN A 98 12.06 -3.50 16.99
CA ASN A 98 11.01 -3.72 16.01
C ASN A 98 11.37 -3.01 14.70
N VAL A 99 11.12 -3.66 13.56
CA VAL A 99 11.35 -3.11 12.22
C VAL A 99 10.11 -3.34 11.35
N LEU A 100 9.75 -2.36 10.53
CA LEU A 100 8.77 -2.51 9.45
C LEU A 100 9.44 -2.13 8.12
N VAL A 101 9.70 -3.13 7.29
CA VAL A 101 10.19 -2.95 5.92
C VAL A 101 8.98 -2.86 5.00
N ILE A 102 8.82 -1.75 4.26
CA ILE A 102 7.61 -1.48 3.48
C ILE A 102 7.91 -0.60 2.26
N SER A 103 7.26 -0.85 1.13
CA SER A 103 7.34 0.07 -0.02
C SER A 103 6.15 1.03 -0.02
N ALA A 104 6.36 2.30 -0.36
CA ALA A 104 5.26 3.23 -0.59
C ALA A 104 4.35 2.79 -1.77
N LEU A 105 4.86 1.96 -2.68
CA LEU A 105 4.07 1.33 -3.75
C LEU A 105 3.04 0.33 -3.20
N THR A 106 3.27 -0.26 -2.03
CA THR A 106 2.31 -1.13 -1.31
C THR A 106 1.37 -0.33 -0.41
N ALA A 107 0.83 0.78 -0.93
CA ALA A 107 0.00 1.72 -0.16
C ALA A 107 -1.24 1.08 0.50
N TYR A 108 -1.75 -0.01 -0.07
CA TYR A 108 -2.81 -0.86 0.53
C TYR A 108 -2.50 -1.37 1.94
N ALA A 109 -1.22 -1.47 2.31
CA ALA A 109 -0.78 -2.00 3.60
C ALA A 109 -0.75 -0.94 4.71
N ILE A 110 -0.53 0.32 4.33
CA ILE A 110 -0.34 1.44 5.25
C ILE A 110 -1.53 1.59 6.23
N PRO A 111 -2.81 1.51 5.81
CA PRO A 111 -3.95 1.62 6.73
C PRO A 111 -3.96 0.57 7.85
N GLN A 112 -3.47 -0.65 7.62
CA GLN A 112 -3.48 -1.70 8.65
C GLN A 112 -2.43 -1.41 9.74
N PHE A 113 -1.26 -0.90 9.36
CA PHE A 113 -0.26 -0.45 10.33
C PHE A 113 -0.71 0.84 11.04
N GLN A 114 -1.39 1.76 10.34
CA GLN A 114 -1.98 2.96 10.95
C GLN A 114 -3.04 2.65 12.03
N GLN A 115 -3.86 1.60 11.85
CA GLN A 115 -4.86 1.16 12.84
C GLN A 115 -4.24 0.78 14.19
N VAL A 116 -3.02 0.25 14.20
CA VAL A 116 -2.30 -0.14 15.43
C VAL A 116 -1.24 0.88 15.87
N TRP A 117 -0.85 1.82 15.02
CA TRP A 117 0.32 2.70 15.26
C TRP A 117 0.23 3.51 16.55
N SER A 118 -0.96 3.97 16.92
CA SER A 118 -1.20 4.70 18.17
C SER A 118 -1.09 3.81 19.43
N GLN A 119 -1.33 2.51 19.29
CA GLN A 119 -1.42 1.54 20.38
C GLN A 119 -0.04 1.02 20.83
N LEU A 120 0.95 1.02 19.93
CA LEU A 120 2.31 0.51 20.21
C LEU A 120 3.03 1.38 21.25
N SER A 121 3.61 0.77 22.29
CA SER A 121 4.42 1.43 23.32
C SER A 121 5.69 2.05 22.75
N SER A 122 6.31 1.35 21.78
CA SER A 122 7.45 1.81 21.00
C SER A 122 7.20 1.60 19.51
N LYS A 123 7.50 2.61 18.67
CA LYS A 123 7.26 2.51 17.22
C LYS A 123 8.39 1.72 16.55
N PRO A 124 8.10 0.83 15.58
CA PRO A 124 9.15 0.13 14.84
C PRO A 124 9.99 1.11 14.03
N ALA A 125 11.25 0.79 13.78
CA ALA A 125 12.04 1.46 12.76
C ALA A 125 11.39 1.18 11.39
N VAL A 126 11.07 2.23 10.62
CA VAL A 126 10.42 2.08 9.31
C VAL A 126 11.46 2.19 8.22
N VAL A 127 11.64 1.12 7.44
CA VAL A 127 12.54 1.09 6.30
C VAL A 127 11.73 1.12 5.02
N TRP A 128 11.72 2.27 4.36
CA TRP A 128 11.03 2.47 3.10
C TRP A 128 11.88 1.95 1.94
N VAL A 129 11.34 0.98 1.18
CA VAL A 129 12.13 0.22 0.19
C VAL A 129 11.67 0.38 -1.26
N GLY A 130 12.64 0.32 -2.17
CA GLY A 130 12.47 0.29 -3.62
C GLY A 130 12.44 1.67 -4.29
N LEU A 131 12.55 2.76 -3.52
CA LEU A 131 12.46 4.15 -3.97
C LEU A 131 13.43 5.03 -3.17
N THR A 132 13.86 6.16 -3.74
CA THR A 132 14.56 7.20 -2.96
C THR A 132 13.57 7.94 -2.06
N GLN A 133 14.03 8.56 -0.97
CA GLN A 133 13.18 9.36 -0.07
C GLN A 133 12.22 10.30 -0.83
N ALA A 134 12.74 11.11 -1.75
CA ALA A 134 11.93 12.06 -2.51
C ALA A 134 10.83 11.38 -3.35
N GLN A 135 11.12 10.21 -3.94
CA GLN A 135 10.11 9.42 -4.65
C GLN A 135 9.09 8.80 -3.69
N THR A 136 9.53 8.27 -2.54
CA THR A 136 8.67 7.71 -1.50
C THR A 136 7.68 8.76 -0.98
N GLU A 137 8.15 9.98 -0.68
CA GLU A 137 7.31 11.11 -0.29
C GLU A 137 6.29 11.52 -1.37
N GLN A 138 6.68 11.50 -2.65
CA GLN A 138 5.77 11.77 -3.76
C GLN A 138 4.70 10.68 -3.88
N VAL A 139 5.06 9.41 -3.69
CA VAL A 139 4.13 8.28 -3.72
C VAL A 139 3.15 8.31 -2.54
N TRP A 140 3.57 8.72 -1.33
CA TRP A 140 2.61 8.97 -0.23
C TRP A 140 1.59 10.06 -0.57
N LYS A 141 2.05 11.15 -1.18
CA LYS A 141 1.19 12.27 -1.63
C LYS A 141 0.21 11.82 -2.73
N GLN A 142 0.66 10.99 -3.67
CA GLN A 142 -0.22 10.33 -4.65
C GLN A 142 -1.20 9.33 -3.99
N ALA A 143 -0.79 8.63 -2.93
CA ALA A 143 -1.65 7.72 -2.19
C ALA A 143 -2.79 8.47 -1.47
N GLY A 144 -2.49 9.63 -0.90
CA GLY A 144 -3.43 10.55 -0.24
C GLY A 144 -2.94 11.14 1.09
N TYR A 145 -1.68 10.89 1.46
CA TYR A 145 -1.11 11.34 2.74
C TYR A 145 -0.34 12.66 2.57
N SER A 146 -0.53 13.59 3.50
CA SER A 146 0.15 14.90 3.52
C SER A 146 1.58 14.85 4.10
N SER A 147 1.89 13.83 4.90
CA SER A 147 3.16 13.60 5.59
C SER A 147 3.60 12.13 5.46
N ASP A 148 4.69 11.75 6.13
CA ASP A 148 4.97 10.33 6.43
C ASP A 148 3.72 9.71 7.09
N PRO A 149 3.15 8.62 6.54
CA PRO A 149 1.96 7.98 7.07
C PRO A 149 2.26 7.00 8.21
N LEU A 150 3.52 6.61 8.43
CA LEU A 150 3.98 5.69 9.48
C LEU A 150 5.16 6.31 10.25
N PRO A 151 4.98 7.49 10.86
CA PRO A 151 6.07 8.25 11.45
C PRO A 151 6.75 7.46 12.59
N SER A 152 8.09 7.42 12.55
CA SER A 152 8.93 6.66 13.47
C SER A 152 10.12 7.50 13.96
N PRO A 153 10.65 7.25 15.18
CA PRO A 153 11.96 7.80 15.60
C PRO A 153 13.13 7.36 14.72
N VAL A 154 12.98 6.27 13.95
CA VAL A 154 13.99 5.77 13.01
C VAL A 154 13.30 5.46 11.67
N THR A 155 13.36 6.42 10.73
CA THR A 155 12.91 6.23 9.36
C THR A 155 14.12 6.16 8.42
N LEU A 156 14.22 5.09 7.64
CA LEU A 156 15.33 4.80 6.71
C LEU A 156 14.80 4.57 5.28
N TYR A 157 15.68 4.67 4.29
CA TYR A 157 15.35 4.48 2.88
C TYR A 157 16.40 3.59 2.21
N GLU A 158 15.98 2.48 1.59
CA GLU A 158 16.89 1.54 0.93
C GLU A 158 16.43 1.19 -0.51
N SER A 159 17.42 0.91 -1.37
CA SER A 159 17.20 0.59 -2.78
C SER A 159 16.79 -0.87 -3.04
N ILE A 160 16.74 -1.73 -2.02
CA ILE A 160 16.25 -3.11 -2.15
C ILE A 160 14.78 -3.09 -2.60
N SER A 161 14.32 -4.14 -3.30
CA SER A 161 12.91 -4.28 -3.67
C SER A 161 12.26 -5.41 -2.90
N MET A 162 11.14 -5.14 -2.22
CA MET A 162 10.35 -6.12 -1.50
C MET A 162 8.92 -6.15 -2.07
N PRO A 163 8.38 -7.33 -2.48
CA PRO A 163 7.07 -7.43 -3.13
C PRO A 163 5.89 -7.26 -2.16
N VAL A 164 6.14 -7.45 -0.86
CA VAL A 164 5.21 -7.26 0.25
C VAL A 164 5.97 -6.58 1.40
N PRO A 165 5.28 -5.83 2.29
CA PRO A 165 5.91 -5.38 3.53
C PRO A 165 6.29 -6.59 4.40
N ILE A 166 7.32 -6.47 5.23
CA ILE A 166 7.65 -7.47 6.27
C ILE A 166 7.90 -6.72 7.58
N ALA A 167 7.23 -7.17 8.64
CA ALA A 167 7.49 -6.71 9.99
C ALA A 167 8.42 -7.70 10.71
N TYR A 168 9.30 -7.20 11.56
CA TYR A 168 10.25 -7.98 12.35
C TYR A 168 10.22 -7.56 13.82
N HIS A 169 10.29 -8.54 14.72
CA HIS A 169 10.45 -8.38 16.16
C HIS A 169 11.73 -9.12 16.60
N ARG A 170 12.54 -8.51 17.45
CA ARG A 170 13.84 -9.05 17.85
C ARG A 170 13.73 -10.08 18.96
N VAL A 171 14.41 -11.21 18.78
CA VAL A 171 14.47 -12.29 19.78
C VAL A 171 15.92 -12.69 20.07
N ASN A 172 16.14 -13.46 21.14
CA ASN A 172 17.48 -13.78 21.67
C ASN A 172 18.48 -14.33 20.62
N ASN A 173 17.99 -15.02 19.58
CA ASN A 173 18.80 -15.65 18.53
C ASN A 173 18.40 -15.19 17.10
N GLY A 174 17.94 -13.95 16.94
CA GLY A 174 17.61 -13.38 15.63
C GLY A 174 16.36 -12.50 15.66
N TRP A 175 15.46 -12.73 14.71
CA TRP A 175 14.21 -12.00 14.56
C TRP A 175 13.07 -12.97 14.25
N GLU A 176 11.92 -12.77 14.90
CA GLU A 176 10.64 -13.23 14.37
C GLU A 176 10.21 -12.27 13.25
N ALA A 177 9.65 -12.81 12.18
CA ALA A 177 9.24 -12.09 10.99
C ALA A 177 7.80 -12.46 10.61
N VAL A 178 7.04 -11.49 10.09
CA VAL A 178 5.69 -11.72 9.54
C VAL A 178 5.60 -11.03 8.17
N PRO A 179 5.65 -11.80 7.06
CA PRO A 179 5.68 -11.25 5.71
C PRO A 179 4.27 -10.99 5.13
N GLY A 180 3.98 -9.72 4.84
CA GLY A 180 2.76 -9.18 4.23
C GLY A 180 1.68 -8.75 5.24
N ILE A 181 0.58 -8.18 4.74
CA ILE A 181 -0.54 -7.74 5.59
C ILE A 181 -1.36 -8.91 6.14
N LEU A 182 -1.96 -8.77 7.31
CA LEU A 182 -2.83 -9.76 7.96
C LEU A 182 -4.27 -9.72 7.43
N PRO A 183 -5.05 -10.81 7.60
CA PRO A 183 -6.51 -10.76 7.45
C PRO A 183 -7.11 -9.62 8.30
N PRO A 184 -8.14 -8.88 7.85
CA PRO A 184 -8.67 -7.73 8.60
C PRO A 184 -9.12 -8.04 10.04
N SER A 185 -9.62 -9.25 10.30
CA SER A 185 -9.97 -9.74 11.65
C SER A 185 -8.76 -9.87 12.58
N GLN A 186 -7.56 -10.06 12.02
CA GLN A 186 -6.28 -10.25 12.71
C GLN A 186 -5.38 -9.00 12.69
N ALA A 187 -5.89 -7.85 12.25
CA ALA A 187 -5.12 -6.60 12.26
C ALA A 187 -4.61 -6.20 13.66
N HIS A 188 -5.25 -6.69 14.74
CA HIS A 188 -4.85 -6.47 16.12
C HIS A 188 -3.63 -7.30 16.56
N ASP A 189 -3.34 -8.44 15.90
CA ASP A 189 -2.18 -9.29 16.21
C ASP A 189 -0.85 -8.53 15.98
N TRP A 190 -0.86 -7.46 15.17
CA TRP A 190 0.29 -6.57 15.03
C TRP A 190 0.72 -5.90 16.34
N VAL A 191 -0.21 -5.60 17.25
CA VAL A 191 0.16 -5.06 18.57
C VAL A 191 0.88 -6.14 19.37
N ALA A 192 0.32 -7.36 19.43
CA ALA A 192 0.95 -8.47 20.14
C ALA A 192 2.36 -8.77 19.61
N PHE A 193 2.53 -8.80 18.28
CA PHE A 193 3.83 -8.99 17.62
C PHE A 193 4.86 -7.92 18.00
N PHE A 194 4.54 -6.63 17.87
CA PHE A 194 5.50 -5.56 18.17
C PHE A 194 5.76 -5.37 19.67
N GLU A 195 4.82 -5.71 20.56
CA GLU A 195 5.05 -5.71 22.01
C GLU A 195 5.81 -6.98 22.51
N GLY A 196 6.17 -7.92 21.62
CA GLY A 196 6.83 -9.18 21.98
C GLY A 196 5.93 -10.18 22.73
N ALA A 197 4.61 -9.97 22.67
CA ALA A 197 3.62 -10.89 23.20
C ALA A 197 3.45 -12.09 22.24
N THR A 198 4.45 -12.97 22.28
CA THR A 198 4.43 -14.28 21.61
C THR A 198 3.14 -15.04 21.91
N SER A 199 2.55 -15.62 20.85
CA SER A 199 1.37 -16.46 20.99
C SER A 199 1.77 -17.75 21.70
N ARG A 200 1.26 -17.93 22.93
CA ARG A 200 1.52 -19.09 23.81
C ARG A 200 0.39 -20.11 23.75
#